data_AF-A0A2V9ZQR0-F1
#
_entry.id   AF-A0A2V9ZQR0-F1
#
_cell.length_a   1.000
_cell.length_b   1.000
_cell.length_c   1.000
_cell.angle_alpha   90.00
_cell.angle_beta   90.00
_cell.angle_gamma   90.00
#
_symmetry.space_group_name_H-M   'P 1'
#
loop_
_entity.id
_entity.type
_entity.pdbx_description
1 polymer ?
#
loop_
_entity_poly.entity_id
_entity_poly.type
_entity_poly.pdbx_seq_one_letter_code
_entity_poly.pdbx_strand_id
1 'polypeptide(L)'
;MTTTIGSNSVNDFQFSWSANRITETLGGAQPGIVAQIQQAVQQAGPGKNIANLPPPTFWGSGVAGAIWLQTPFFNRQDLYVWKDDYSKIVGTHTLKAGVLFSTNAKDEQNQNGNEMGEFSGPAPDVGNGFANLINANTQFSWDEAPSRLLKDIRWHDLEFYAGECLLPTSCRSLFLNFSTPLWAVIPATV
;
A
#
# COMPACT_ATOMS: atom_id res chain seq x y z
N MET A 1 -21.85 13.91 -15.47
CA MET A 1 -23.18 14.49 -15.69
C MET A 1 -22.94 15.94 -16.01
N THR A 2 -23.34 16.38 -17.19
CA THR A 2 -23.04 17.73 -17.68
C THR A 2 -24.35 18.49 -17.81
N THR A 3 -24.41 19.68 -17.22
CA THR A 3 -25.59 20.55 -17.26
C THR A 3 -25.20 21.92 -17.79
N THR A 4 -25.87 22.36 -18.84
CA THR A 4 -25.75 23.74 -19.32
C THR A 4 -26.61 24.65 -18.46
N ILE A 5 -26.01 25.70 -17.90
CA ILE A 5 -26.69 26.69 -17.07
C ILE A 5 -26.73 28.00 -17.88
N GLY A 6 -27.90 28.34 -18.41
CA GLY A 6 -28.05 29.48 -19.32
C GLY A 6 -27.38 29.25 -20.68
N SER A 7 -26.98 30.31 -21.37
CA SER A 7 -26.38 30.25 -22.71
C SER A 7 -24.85 30.21 -22.71
N ASN A 8 -24.23 30.46 -21.57
CA ASN A 8 -22.79 30.70 -21.48
C ASN A 8 -22.10 30.00 -20.30
N SER A 9 -22.76 29.06 -19.62
CA SER A 9 -22.09 28.27 -18.58
C SER A 9 -22.45 26.80 -18.60
N VAL A 10 -21.53 25.99 -18.11
CA VAL A 10 -21.61 24.54 -18.04
C VAL A 10 -21.09 24.09 -16.69
N ASN A 11 -21.81 23.18 -16.05
CA ASN A 11 -21.35 22.46 -14.87
C ASN A 11 -21.18 20.98 -15.23
N ASP A 12 -20.03 20.39 -14.93
CA ASP A 12 -19.76 18.97 -15.13
C ASP A 12 -19.40 18.30 -13.81
N PHE A 13 -20.26 17.37 -13.40
CA PHE A 13 -20.04 16.54 -12.23
C PHE A 13 -19.61 15.13 -12.63
N GLN A 14 -18.49 14.66 -12.10
CA GLN A 14 -17.97 13.32 -12.31
C GLN A 14 -17.85 12.59 -10.98
N PHE A 15 -18.31 11.34 -10.96
CA PHE A 15 -17.97 10.36 -9.93
C PHE A 15 -17.13 9.26 -10.56
N SER A 16 -16.06 8.86 -9.88
CA SER A 16 -15.29 7.68 -10.22
C SER A 16 -15.00 6.83 -8.99
N TRP A 17 -14.93 5.52 -9.22
CA TRP A 17 -14.49 4.55 -8.24
C TRP A 17 -13.40 3.69 -8.87
N SER A 18 -12.34 3.46 -8.12
CA SER A 18 -11.30 2.51 -8.45
C SER A 18 -11.03 1.61 -7.26
N ALA A 19 -10.79 0.34 -7.53
CA ALA A 19 -10.50 -0.65 -6.51
C ALA A 19 -9.31 -1.50 -6.91
N ASN A 20 -8.48 -1.83 -5.92
CA ASN A 20 -7.46 -2.85 -6.01
C ASN A 20 -7.76 -3.95 -4.99
N ARG A 21 -7.66 -5.22 -5.41
CA ARG A 21 -7.82 -6.41 -4.57
C ARG A 21 -6.71 -7.38 -4.93
N ILE A 22 -5.84 -7.65 -3.98
CA ILE A 22 -4.77 -8.62 -4.11
C ILE A 22 -5.02 -9.71 -3.08
N THR A 23 -5.01 -10.95 -3.55
CA THR A 23 -5.07 -12.14 -2.69
C THR A 23 -4.05 -13.13 -3.22
N GLU A 24 -3.03 -13.38 -2.41
CA GLU A 24 -2.00 -14.35 -2.71
C GLU A 24 -2.17 -15.56 -1.80
N THR A 25 -2.03 -16.75 -2.39
CA THR A 25 -2.08 -18.02 -1.68
C THR A 25 -0.80 -18.79 -1.95
N LEU A 26 -0.40 -19.62 -0.99
CA LEU A 26 0.82 -20.41 -1.11
C LEU A 26 0.75 -21.30 -2.35
N GLY A 27 1.75 -21.19 -3.23
CA GLY A 27 1.90 -22.02 -4.42
C GLY A 27 3.19 -22.85 -4.38
N GLY A 28 3.48 -23.55 -5.48
CA GLY A 28 4.74 -24.29 -5.66
C GLY A 28 4.55 -25.74 -6.11
N ALA A 29 5.63 -26.35 -6.60
CA ALA A 29 5.63 -27.72 -7.13
C ALA A 29 5.68 -28.81 -6.03
N GLN A 30 5.97 -28.42 -4.78
CA GLN A 30 6.08 -29.32 -3.64
C GLN A 30 5.05 -28.95 -2.58
N PRO A 31 3.80 -29.43 -2.70
CA PRO A 31 2.78 -29.20 -1.69
C PRO A 31 3.25 -29.78 -0.35
N GLY A 32 3.20 -28.97 0.70
CA GLY A 32 3.56 -29.37 2.07
C GLY A 32 4.95 -28.97 2.57
N ILE A 33 5.83 -28.43 1.70
CA ILE A 33 7.16 -27.97 2.16
C ILE A 33 7.05 -26.83 3.19
N VAL A 34 6.09 -25.93 3.02
CA VAL A 34 5.83 -24.85 3.99
C VAL A 34 5.41 -25.43 5.33
N ALA A 35 4.50 -26.41 5.35
CA ALA A 35 4.10 -27.06 6.60
C ALA A 35 5.26 -27.79 7.29
N GLN A 36 6.16 -28.43 6.52
CA GLN A 36 7.37 -29.05 7.07
C GLN A 36 8.32 -28.02 7.69
N ILE A 37 8.56 -26.89 7.00
CA ILE A 37 9.39 -25.80 7.52
C ILE A 37 8.77 -25.22 8.80
N GLN A 38 7.46 -24.98 8.81
CA GLN A 38 6.74 -24.44 9.97
C GLN A 38 6.74 -25.41 11.16
N GLN A 39 6.79 -26.72 10.92
CA GLN A 39 6.96 -27.71 12.00
C GLN A 39 8.39 -27.77 12.54
N ALA A 40 9.38 -27.56 11.67
CA ALA A 40 10.80 -27.58 12.05
C ALA A 40 11.22 -26.30 12.79
N VAL A 41 10.64 -25.16 12.44
CA VAL A 41 10.88 -23.86 13.08
C VAL A 41 9.77 -23.56 14.06
N GLN A 42 10.03 -23.84 15.34
CA GLN A 42 9.07 -23.51 16.40
C GLN A 42 8.98 -22.00 16.58
N GLN A 43 7.75 -21.48 16.56
CA GLN A 43 7.49 -20.09 16.92
C GLN A 43 7.73 -19.87 18.40
N ALA A 44 8.34 -18.72 18.75
CA ALA A 44 8.70 -18.41 20.12
C ALA A 44 7.57 -17.64 20.85
N GLY A 45 6.72 -16.91 20.11
CA GLY A 45 5.63 -16.11 20.66
C GLY A 45 4.31 -16.89 20.89
N PRO A 46 3.59 -16.64 22.00
CA PRO A 46 2.29 -17.24 22.26
C PRO A 46 1.17 -16.66 21.36
N GLY A 47 0.14 -17.46 21.04
CA GLY A 47 -1.11 -16.97 20.44
C GLY A 47 -1.16 -16.86 18.91
N LYS A 48 -0.18 -17.41 18.21
CA LYS A 48 -0.06 -17.30 16.75
C LYS A 48 -0.88 -18.33 15.99
N ASN A 49 -1.42 -17.95 14.84
CA ASN A 49 -2.19 -18.86 13.98
C ASN A 49 -1.30 -19.51 12.91
N ILE A 50 -0.59 -20.57 13.30
CA ILE A 50 0.41 -21.27 12.48
C ILE A 50 -0.16 -21.77 11.13
N ALA A 51 -1.45 -22.07 11.06
CA ALA A 51 -2.06 -22.67 9.86
C ALA A 51 -2.16 -21.71 8.65
N ASN A 52 -2.00 -20.40 8.84
CA ASN A 52 -2.16 -19.40 7.78
C ASN A 52 -1.06 -18.34 7.78
N LEU A 53 0.17 -18.77 8.03
CA LEU A 53 1.36 -17.93 8.04
C LEU A 53 2.27 -18.24 6.85
N PRO A 54 3.12 -17.28 6.44
CA PRO A 54 4.23 -17.55 5.54
C PRO A 54 5.21 -18.57 6.15
N PRO A 55 6.19 -19.10 5.40
CA PRO A 55 7.37 -19.69 6.03
C PRO A 55 8.18 -18.61 6.78
N PRO A 56 9.02 -19.00 7.75
CA PRO A 56 10.02 -18.13 8.35
C PRO A 56 10.88 -17.44 7.29
N THR A 57 11.19 -16.17 7.51
CA THR A 57 12.07 -15.41 6.61
C THR A 57 13.52 -15.68 6.97
N PHE A 58 14.39 -15.86 5.98
CA PHE A 58 15.83 -15.96 6.15
C PHE A 58 16.51 -14.81 5.41
N TRP A 59 16.90 -13.78 6.15
CA TRP A 59 17.69 -12.64 5.69
C TRP A 59 19.18 -12.99 5.69
N GLY A 60 19.57 -13.93 4.84
CA GLY A 60 20.96 -14.38 4.71
C GLY A 60 21.71 -13.71 3.57
N SER A 61 23.05 -13.69 3.69
CA SER A 61 23.97 -13.40 2.58
C SER A 61 24.71 -14.67 2.14
N GLY A 62 25.07 -14.77 0.87
CA GLY A 62 25.83 -15.90 0.32
C GLY A 62 24.99 -16.88 -0.52
N VAL A 63 25.35 -18.17 -0.49
CA VAL A 63 24.97 -19.15 -1.54
C VAL A 63 23.49 -19.56 -1.52
N ALA A 64 22.80 -19.36 -0.40
CA ALA A 64 21.36 -19.61 -0.28
C ALA A 64 20.50 -18.38 -0.62
N GLY A 65 21.09 -17.18 -0.71
CA GLY A 65 20.35 -15.92 -0.85
C GLY A 65 19.38 -15.65 0.30
N ALA A 66 18.62 -14.56 0.20
CA ALA A 66 17.49 -14.34 1.08
C ALA A 66 16.35 -15.29 0.68
N ILE A 67 15.86 -16.08 1.63
CA ILE A 67 14.64 -16.88 1.44
C ILE A 67 13.53 -16.15 2.17
N TRP A 68 12.65 -15.50 1.43
CA TRP A 68 11.52 -14.79 2.00
C TRP A 68 10.29 -15.01 1.14
N LEU A 69 9.14 -15.10 1.79
CA LEU A 69 7.84 -15.20 1.14
C LEU A 69 6.83 -14.45 2.01
N GLN A 70 6.06 -13.56 1.39
CA GLN A 70 5.04 -12.76 2.10
C GLN A 70 3.68 -13.46 2.11
N THR A 71 3.47 -14.42 1.22
CA THR A 71 2.22 -15.15 1.06
C THR A 71 1.94 -16.05 2.27
N PRO A 72 0.70 -16.12 2.78
CA PRO A 72 -0.54 -15.53 2.24
C PRO A 72 -0.63 -14.01 2.48
N PHE A 73 -0.91 -13.27 1.40
CA PHE A 73 -1.00 -11.81 1.42
C PHE A 73 -2.38 -11.31 0.97
N PHE A 74 -2.89 -10.31 1.67
CA PHE A 74 -4.13 -9.61 1.35
C PHE A 74 -3.92 -8.10 1.34
N ASN A 75 -4.37 -7.47 0.25
CA ASN A 75 -4.47 -6.02 0.15
C ASN A 75 -5.78 -5.65 -0.52
N ARG A 76 -6.53 -4.76 0.14
CA ARG A 76 -7.74 -4.15 -0.38
C ARG A 76 -7.56 -2.64 -0.39
N GLN A 77 -7.84 -2.02 -1.53
CA GLN A 77 -7.85 -0.57 -1.64
C GLN A 77 -9.09 -0.12 -2.40
N ASP A 78 -9.77 0.90 -1.88
CA ASP A 78 -10.92 1.54 -2.48
C ASP A 78 -10.66 3.05 -2.57
N LEU A 79 -10.87 3.62 -3.75
CA LEU A 79 -10.71 5.04 -4.03
C LEU A 79 -12.02 5.55 -4.62
N TYR A 80 -12.65 6.51 -3.96
CA TYR A 80 -13.87 7.17 -4.43
C TYR A 80 -13.55 8.63 -4.65
N VAL A 81 -13.84 9.15 -5.85
CA VAL A 81 -13.57 10.53 -6.23
C VAL A 81 -14.83 11.19 -6.77
N TRP A 82 -15.14 12.36 -6.24
CA TRP A 82 -16.15 13.26 -6.75
C TRP A 82 -15.45 14.53 -7.25
N LYS A 83 -15.81 14.94 -8.46
CA LYS A 83 -15.27 16.13 -9.11
C LYS A 83 -16.41 16.97 -9.64
N ASP A 84 -16.37 18.26 -9.40
CA ASP A 84 -17.34 19.22 -9.93
C ASP A 84 -16.61 20.37 -10.60
N ASP A 85 -16.87 20.55 -11.89
CA ASP A 85 -16.22 21.51 -12.78
C ASP A 85 -17.23 22.51 -13.33
N TYR A 86 -17.13 23.77 -12.91
CA TYR A 86 -17.90 24.87 -13.46
C TYR A 86 -17.09 25.67 -14.47
N SER A 87 -17.68 25.95 -15.63
CA SER A 87 -17.11 26.80 -16.67
C SER A 87 -18.11 27.87 -17.10
N LYS A 88 -17.65 29.11 -17.28
CA LYS A 88 -18.48 30.24 -17.73
C LYS A 88 -17.75 31.15 -18.71
N ILE A 89 -18.45 31.57 -19.76
CA ILE A 89 -17.96 32.57 -20.71
C ILE A 89 -18.55 33.93 -20.38
N VAL A 90 -17.69 34.93 -20.16
CA VAL A 90 -18.06 36.33 -19.91
C VAL A 90 -17.29 37.21 -20.88
N GLY A 91 -17.95 37.70 -21.92
CA GLY A 91 -17.27 38.44 -22.99
C GLY A 91 -16.21 37.56 -23.68
N THR A 92 -14.96 38.02 -23.68
CA THR A 92 -13.80 37.28 -24.20
C THR A 92 -13.13 36.37 -23.16
N HIS A 93 -13.64 36.33 -21.93
CA HIS A 93 -13.08 35.56 -20.82
C HIS A 93 -13.81 34.21 -20.69
N THR A 94 -13.06 33.13 -20.51
CA THR A 94 -13.56 31.82 -20.08
C THR A 94 -13.02 31.56 -18.67
N LEU A 95 -13.92 31.54 -17.69
CA LEU A 95 -13.63 31.23 -16.31
C LEU A 95 -13.88 29.74 -16.07
N LYS A 96 -12.99 29.09 -15.33
CA LYS A 96 -13.14 27.72 -14.87
C LYS A 96 -12.87 27.66 -13.37
N ALA A 97 -13.70 26.94 -12.64
CA ALA A 97 -13.45 26.63 -11.24
C ALA A 97 -13.94 25.22 -10.96
N GLY A 98 -13.32 24.54 -10.00
CA GLY A 98 -13.78 23.23 -9.62
C GLY A 98 -13.32 22.82 -8.23
N VAL A 99 -13.96 21.74 -7.77
CA VAL A 99 -13.65 21.07 -6.52
C VAL A 99 -13.50 19.59 -6.77
N LEU A 100 -12.52 18.98 -6.12
CA LEU A 100 -12.35 17.54 -6.06
C LEU A 100 -12.39 17.11 -4.60
N PHE A 101 -13.20 16.10 -4.32
CA PHE A 101 -13.25 15.43 -3.03
C PHE A 101 -12.99 13.95 -3.22
N SER A 102 -12.17 13.35 -2.35
CA SER A 102 -11.94 11.91 -2.35
C SER A 102 -12.18 11.31 -0.96
N THR A 103 -12.65 10.07 -0.93
CA THR A 103 -12.55 9.22 0.25
C THR A 103 -11.92 7.90 -0.14
N ASN A 104 -10.92 7.51 0.64
CA ASN A 104 -10.05 6.43 0.28
C ASN A 104 -9.82 5.51 1.48
N ALA A 105 -9.74 4.23 1.19
CA ALA A 105 -9.54 3.18 2.15
C ALA A 105 -8.47 2.21 1.64
N LYS A 106 -7.54 1.83 2.51
CA LYS A 106 -6.59 0.75 2.26
C LYS A 106 -6.55 -0.16 3.49
N ASP A 107 -6.79 -1.45 3.26
CA ASP A 107 -6.65 -2.52 4.23
C ASP A 107 -5.50 -3.41 3.74
N GLU A 108 -4.34 -3.30 4.36
CA GLU A 108 -3.13 -4.02 3.94
C GLU A 108 -2.52 -4.73 5.13
N GLN A 109 -2.10 -5.99 4.96
CA GLN A 109 -1.30 -6.65 5.98
C GLN A 109 0.04 -5.90 6.14
N ASN A 110 0.47 -5.66 7.38
CA ASN A 110 1.70 -4.90 7.67
C ASN A 110 2.90 -5.39 6.82
N GLN A 111 3.85 -4.50 6.50
CA GLN A 111 5.10 -4.88 5.84
C GLN A 111 5.79 -5.95 6.68
N ASN A 112 6.29 -6.97 5.98
CA ASN A 112 6.70 -8.29 6.43
C ASN A 112 5.55 -9.25 6.71
N GLY A 113 4.37 -8.82 7.19
CA GLY A 113 3.15 -9.64 7.25
C GLY A 113 3.32 -10.99 7.95
N ASN A 114 4.45 -11.19 8.63
CA ASN A 114 4.96 -12.47 9.04
C ASN A 114 5.00 -12.42 10.56
N GLU A 115 4.07 -13.15 11.16
CA GLU A 115 4.22 -13.54 12.56
C GLU A 115 5.26 -14.65 12.69
N MET A 116 5.74 -15.28 11.62
CA MET A 116 6.87 -16.21 11.77
C MET A 116 8.14 -15.45 12.01
N GLY A 117 9.06 -16.10 12.71
CA GLY A 117 10.34 -15.46 12.96
C GLY A 117 11.17 -15.30 11.69
N GLU A 118 12.01 -14.30 11.79
CA GLU A 118 12.98 -13.88 10.82
C GLU A 118 14.36 -14.26 11.35
N PHE A 119 15.11 -15.00 10.54
CA PHE A 119 16.50 -15.32 10.82
C PHE A 119 17.41 -14.35 10.07
N SER A 120 18.52 -13.96 10.67
CA SER A 120 19.62 -13.30 9.95
C SER A 120 20.97 -13.86 10.36
N GLY A 121 21.98 -13.66 9.52
CA GLY A 121 23.30 -14.29 9.63
C GLY A 121 23.65 -15.05 8.34
N PRO A 122 24.61 -15.97 8.35
CA PRO A 122 25.43 -16.41 9.49
C PRO A 122 26.52 -15.41 9.92
N ALA A 123 26.75 -15.26 11.23
CA ALA A 123 27.86 -14.47 11.80
C ALA A 123 28.72 -15.31 12.77
N PRO A 124 30.05 -15.06 12.86
CA PRO A 124 30.83 -14.12 12.07
C PRO A 124 30.99 -14.58 10.61
N ASP A 125 30.94 -13.64 9.67
CA ASP A 125 31.15 -13.93 8.25
C ASP A 125 32.64 -14.16 7.97
N VAL A 126 33.00 -15.40 7.62
CA VAL A 126 34.37 -15.78 7.23
C VAL A 126 34.64 -15.59 5.73
N GLY A 127 33.77 -14.87 5.01
CA GLY A 127 33.90 -14.56 3.59
C GLY A 127 33.49 -15.71 2.66
N ASN A 128 32.93 -16.79 3.21
CA ASN A 128 32.42 -17.93 2.45
C ASN A 128 31.10 -18.41 3.04
N GLY A 129 30.00 -18.25 2.28
CA GLY A 129 28.65 -18.56 2.76
C GLY A 129 28.42 -20.02 3.16
N PHE A 130 29.09 -20.99 2.50
CA PHE A 130 29.01 -22.39 2.91
C PHE A 130 29.81 -22.66 4.17
N ALA A 131 31.03 -22.10 4.28
CA ALA A 131 31.85 -22.21 5.47
C ALA A 131 31.14 -21.61 6.69
N ASN A 132 30.43 -20.50 6.50
CA ASN A 132 29.63 -19.89 7.54
C ASN A 132 28.43 -20.76 7.94
N LEU A 133 27.86 -21.59 7.06
CA LEU A 133 26.71 -22.44 7.42
C LEU A 133 27.13 -23.69 8.22
N ILE A 134 28.32 -24.23 7.94
CA ILE A 134 28.83 -25.47 8.53
C ILE A 134 29.75 -25.25 9.75
N ASN A 135 30.12 -24.00 10.05
CA ASN A 135 30.97 -23.69 11.18
C ASN A 135 30.21 -23.89 12.49
N ALA A 136 30.79 -24.65 13.42
CA ALA A 136 30.18 -25.00 14.69
C ALA A 136 29.89 -23.79 15.61
N ASN A 137 30.54 -22.65 15.36
CA ASN A 137 30.36 -21.40 16.11
C ASN A 137 29.48 -20.36 15.38
N THR A 138 28.76 -20.78 14.35
CA THR A 138 27.86 -19.89 13.61
C THR A 138 26.69 -19.49 14.46
N GLN A 139 26.45 -18.19 14.51
CA GLN A 139 25.30 -17.59 15.18
C GLN A 139 24.30 -17.11 14.13
N PHE A 140 23.03 -17.38 14.40
CA PHE A 140 21.90 -16.79 13.72
C PHE A 140 21.19 -15.88 14.70
N SER A 141 20.82 -14.69 14.23
CA SER A 141 19.89 -13.85 14.97
C SER A 141 18.47 -14.29 14.64
N TRP A 142 17.56 -14.12 15.59
CA TRP A 142 16.14 -14.40 15.43
C TRP A 142 15.35 -13.20 15.93
N ASP A 143 14.38 -12.77 15.15
CA ASP A 143 13.35 -11.80 15.54
C ASP A 143 11.97 -12.34 15.16
N GLU A 144 10.92 -11.94 15.87
CA GLU A 144 9.57 -12.40 15.57
C GLU A 144 8.54 -11.32 15.95
N ALA A 145 7.68 -10.94 14.99
CA ALA A 145 6.62 -9.99 15.27
C ALA A 145 5.56 -10.60 16.22
N PRO A 146 5.02 -9.85 17.20
CA PRO A 146 4.05 -10.37 18.15
C PRO A 146 2.67 -10.64 17.53
N SER A 147 2.32 -9.96 16.42
CA SER A 147 1.05 -10.12 15.71
C SER A 147 1.13 -9.59 14.27
N ARG A 148 0.27 -10.11 13.40
CA ARG A 148 0.07 -9.71 12.00
C ARG A 148 -1.06 -8.70 11.95
N LEU A 149 -0.71 -7.45 12.21
CA LEU A 149 -1.65 -6.35 12.18
C LEU A 149 -2.11 -6.07 10.74
N LEU A 150 -3.40 -5.78 10.60
CA LEU A 150 -3.95 -5.14 9.41
C LEU A 150 -3.80 -3.64 9.56
N LYS A 151 -3.13 -3.01 8.60
CA LYS A 151 -3.12 -1.56 8.43
C LYS A 151 -4.44 -1.16 7.81
N ASP A 152 -5.33 -0.65 8.64
CA ASP A 152 -6.54 0.04 8.22
C ASP A 152 -6.18 1.52 8.04
N ILE A 153 -5.95 1.95 6.80
CA ILE A 153 -5.63 3.33 6.45
C ILE A 153 -6.87 3.94 5.82
N ARG A 154 -7.30 5.09 6.36
CA ARG A 154 -8.39 5.90 5.82
C ARG A 154 -7.90 7.33 5.62
N TRP A 155 -8.22 7.91 4.47
CA TRP A 155 -7.88 9.30 4.18
C TRP A 155 -8.90 9.95 3.25
N HIS A 156 -8.89 11.28 3.28
CA HIS A 156 -9.74 12.14 2.49
C HIS A 156 -8.92 13.28 1.91
N ASP A 157 -9.13 13.57 0.63
CA ASP A 157 -8.51 14.70 -0.05
C ASP A 157 -9.60 15.69 -0.47
N LEU A 158 -9.30 16.98 -0.36
CA LEU A 158 -10.15 18.07 -0.83
C LEU A 158 -9.28 19.07 -1.59
N GLU A 159 -9.60 19.33 -2.85
CA GLU A 159 -8.83 20.22 -3.71
C GLU A 159 -9.76 21.25 -4.36
N PHE A 160 -9.31 22.50 -4.45
CA PHE A 160 -9.99 23.57 -5.16
C PHE A 160 -9.07 24.13 -6.24
N TYR A 161 -9.60 24.45 -7.41
CA TYR A 161 -8.84 25.11 -8.46
C TYR A 161 -9.70 26.13 -9.20
N ALA A 162 -9.05 27.18 -9.70
CA ALA A 162 -9.69 28.18 -10.54
C ALA A 162 -8.73 28.69 -11.62
N GLY A 163 -9.29 29.10 -12.74
CA GLY A 163 -8.50 29.58 -13.87
C GLY A 163 -9.32 30.44 -14.81
N GLU A 164 -8.61 31.17 -15.63
CA GLU A 164 -9.18 32.10 -16.60
C GLU A 164 -8.44 31.99 -17.93
N CYS A 165 -9.18 32.07 -19.03
CA CYS A 165 -8.65 32.20 -20.38
C CYS A 165 -9.23 33.43 -21.07
N LEU A 166 -8.35 34.33 -21.56
CA LEU A 166 -8.73 35.45 -22.39
C LEU A 166 -8.53 35.09 -23.87
N LEU A 167 -9.61 35.13 -24.65
CA LEU A 167 -9.56 35.01 -26.10
C LEU A 167 -9.03 36.32 -26.73
N PRO A 168 -8.12 36.27 -27.72
CA PRO A 168 -7.58 35.09 -28.41
C PRO A 168 -6.24 34.56 -27.87
N THR A 169 -5.65 35.17 -26.83
CA THR A 169 -4.18 35.20 -26.72
C THR A 169 -3.56 34.60 -25.46
N SER A 170 -4.29 34.34 -24.36
CA SER A 170 -3.62 33.78 -23.18
C SER A 170 -4.56 33.16 -22.14
N CYS A 171 -4.25 31.93 -21.72
CA CYS A 171 -4.80 31.28 -20.54
C CYS A 171 -3.87 31.46 -19.34
N ARG A 172 -4.43 31.83 -18.19
CA ARG A 172 -3.74 31.87 -16.89
C ARG A 172 -4.51 30.99 -15.92
N SER A 173 -3.85 29.94 -15.44
CA SER A 173 -4.40 29.03 -14.43
C SER A 173 -3.75 29.30 -13.08
N LEU A 174 -4.54 29.42 -12.01
CA LEU A 174 -4.05 29.48 -10.64
C LEU A 174 -4.49 28.20 -9.91
N PHE A 175 -3.55 27.30 -9.67
CA PHE A 175 -3.80 26.11 -8.87
C PHE A 175 -3.53 26.46 -7.40
N LEU A 176 -4.57 26.43 -6.57
CA LEU A 176 -4.45 26.54 -5.12
C LEU A 176 -4.65 25.16 -4.51
N ASN A 177 -3.58 24.37 -4.49
CA ASN A 177 -3.61 23.04 -3.88
C ASN A 177 -3.64 23.17 -2.36
N PHE A 178 -4.81 22.93 -1.77
CA PHE A 178 -4.94 22.69 -0.34
C PHE A 178 -5.03 21.19 -0.09
N SER A 179 -3.96 20.43 -0.37
CA SER A 179 -3.88 19.04 0.06
C SER A 179 -3.56 19.00 1.55
N THR A 180 -4.54 19.29 2.39
CA THR A 180 -4.46 18.88 3.79
C THR A 180 -4.97 17.45 3.85
N PRO A 181 -4.20 16.46 4.35
CA PRO A 181 -4.82 15.23 4.79
C PRO A 181 -5.81 15.65 5.88
N LEU A 182 -7.10 15.69 5.54
CA LEU A 182 -8.09 16.30 6.42
C LEU A 182 -8.02 15.58 7.76
N TRP A 183 -7.96 14.24 7.74
CA TRP A 183 -7.49 13.38 8.82
C TRP A 183 -7.00 12.05 8.22
N ALA A 184 -5.89 11.51 8.71
CA ALA A 184 -5.53 10.10 8.49
C ALA A 184 -5.65 9.39 9.85
N VAL A 185 -6.64 8.52 9.99
CA VAL A 185 -6.74 7.62 11.14
C VAL A 185 -6.13 6.30 10.71
N ILE A 186 -5.10 5.86 11.42
CA ILE A 186 -4.54 4.52 11.29
C ILE A 186 -4.88 3.79 12.59
N PRO A 187 -6.05 3.14 12.71
CA PRO A 187 -6.28 2.24 13.80
C PRO A 187 -5.36 1.03 13.61
N ALA A 188 -4.47 0.78 14.56
CA ALA A 188 -3.88 -0.55 14.70
C ALA A 188 -4.99 -1.48 15.19
N THR A 189 -5.54 -2.30 14.31
CA THR A 189 -6.44 -3.40 14.73
C THR A 189 -5.59 -4.63 14.99
N VAL A 190 -5.63 -5.10 16.24
CA VAL A 190 -4.97 -6.31 16.76
C VAL A 190 -5.88 -7.50 16.54
#